data_AF-A0A8S0FYJ2-F1
#
_entry.id   AF-A0A8S0FYJ2-F1
#
_cell.length_a   1.000
_cell.length_b   1.000
_cell.length_c   1.000
_cell.angle_alpha   90.00
_cell.angle_beta   90.00
_cell.angle_gamma   90.00
#
_symmetry.space_group_name_H-M   'P 1'
#
loop_
_entity.id
_entity.type
_entity.pdbx_description
1 polymer ?
#
loop_
_entity_poly.entity_id
_entity_poly.type
_entity_poly.pdbx_seq_one_letter_code
_entity_poly.pdbx_strand_id
1 'polypeptide(L)'
;MLRSLIMPRLSVEWMNELSHWPNLNVLLTRQPRLPVRLHRPYLAANLSRKQLLEALRYHYALLRGCMSAEEFSLYLNTPGLQLAKLEGKNGEQFTLELTMMISMDKEGDSTILFRNSEGIPLAELTFTLCEYQGKRTMFIGGLQGAKWEIPHQES
;
A
#
# COMPACT_ATOMS: atom_id res chain seq x y z
N MET A 1 -14.85 -10.15 17.67
CA MET A 1 -15.57 -11.29 17.06
C MET A 1 -17.05 -11.00 16.77
N LEU A 2 -17.76 -10.13 17.50
CA LEU A 2 -19.20 -9.85 17.27
C LEU A 2 -19.54 -9.07 15.97
N ARG A 3 -18.57 -8.43 15.31
CA ARG A 3 -18.80 -7.67 14.05
C ARG A 3 -18.85 -8.55 12.78
N SER A 4 -18.38 -9.80 12.83
CA SER A 4 -18.45 -10.72 11.67
C SER A 4 -19.86 -11.24 11.40
N LEU A 5 -20.72 -11.29 12.42
CA LEU A 5 -22.08 -11.84 12.28
C LEU A 5 -23.06 -10.93 11.53
N ILE A 6 -22.70 -9.66 11.27
CA ILE A 6 -23.63 -8.67 10.70
C ILE A 6 -23.31 -8.35 9.22
N MET A 7 -22.27 -8.93 8.60
CA MET A 7 -22.04 -8.78 7.15
C MET A 7 -21.33 -9.98 6.51
N PRO A 8 -22.06 -11.04 6.14
CA PRO A 8 -21.44 -12.24 5.58
C PRO A 8 -21.01 -12.07 4.12
N ARG A 9 -21.78 -11.38 3.27
CA ARG A 9 -21.62 -11.51 1.81
C ARG A 9 -20.30 -10.94 1.28
N LEU A 10 -20.03 -9.65 1.47
CA LEU A 10 -18.82 -9.01 0.92
C LEU A 10 -17.53 -9.55 1.56
N SER A 11 -17.57 -9.91 2.85
CA SER A 11 -16.41 -10.52 3.52
C SER A 11 -16.15 -11.93 3.02
N VAL A 12 -17.19 -12.76 2.83
CA VAL A 12 -17.05 -14.10 2.23
C VAL A 12 -16.57 -13.99 0.79
N GLU A 13 -17.13 -13.07 0.02
CA GLU A 13 -16.71 -12.78 -1.36
C GLU A 13 -15.23 -12.41 -1.40
N TRP A 14 -14.78 -11.49 -0.52
CA TRP A 14 -13.39 -11.09 -0.43
C TRP A 14 -12.45 -12.22 -0.01
N MET A 15 -12.82 -12.99 1.02
CA MET A 15 -12.02 -14.14 1.47
C MET A 15 -11.94 -15.22 0.39
N ASN A 16 -13.04 -15.49 -0.30
CA ASN A 16 -13.08 -16.44 -1.40
C ASN A 16 -12.22 -15.96 -2.57
N GLU A 17 -12.19 -14.66 -2.88
CA GLU A 17 -11.29 -14.15 -3.91
C GLU A 17 -9.81 -14.27 -3.51
N LEU A 18 -9.48 -13.86 -2.27
CA LEU A 18 -8.14 -13.94 -1.73
C LEU A 18 -7.59 -15.37 -1.74
N SER A 19 -8.41 -16.39 -1.44
CA SER A 19 -7.96 -17.79 -1.38
C SER A 19 -7.44 -18.34 -2.71
N HIS A 20 -7.80 -17.70 -3.83
CA HIS A 20 -7.33 -18.08 -5.16
C HIS A 20 -6.07 -17.31 -5.60
N TRP A 21 -5.53 -16.41 -4.76
CA TRP A 21 -4.36 -15.62 -5.12
C TRP A 21 -3.07 -16.43 -4.96
N PRO A 22 -2.24 -16.56 -6.02
CA PRO A 22 -1.05 -17.43 -5.99
C PRO A 22 -0.02 -17.01 -4.92
N ASN A 23 0.09 -15.71 -4.66
CA ASN A 23 1.05 -15.16 -3.69
C ASN A 23 0.40 -14.80 -2.35
N LEU A 24 -0.76 -15.39 -2.01
CA LEU A 24 -1.52 -15.03 -0.81
C LEU A 24 -0.67 -15.13 0.46
N ASN A 25 0.07 -16.22 0.64
CA ASN A 25 0.88 -16.42 1.85
C ASN A 25 1.94 -15.32 2.03
N VAL A 26 2.64 -14.96 0.95
CA VAL A 26 3.63 -13.87 0.95
C VAL A 26 2.97 -12.54 1.27
N LEU A 27 1.84 -12.25 0.62
CA LEU A 27 1.07 -11.04 0.85
C LEU A 27 0.57 -10.95 2.30
N LEU A 28 0.11 -12.05 2.89
CA LEU A 28 -0.38 -12.07 4.29
C LEU A 28 0.74 -11.91 5.31
N THR A 29 1.98 -12.32 5.00
CA THR A 29 3.14 -11.98 5.83
C THR A 29 3.34 -10.46 5.92
N ARG A 30 3.07 -9.73 4.83
CA ARG A 30 3.21 -8.27 4.75
C ARG A 30 1.97 -7.50 5.17
N GLN A 31 0.79 -8.06 4.97
CA GLN A 31 -0.51 -7.42 5.23
C GLN A 31 -1.45 -8.41 5.93
N PRO A 32 -1.14 -8.82 7.18
CA PRO A 32 -1.90 -9.86 7.89
C PRO A 32 -3.35 -9.45 8.17
N ARG A 33 -3.68 -8.15 8.06
CA ARG A 33 -5.02 -7.60 8.28
C ARG A 33 -5.84 -7.51 6.99
N LEU A 34 -5.27 -7.84 5.84
CA LEU A 34 -5.95 -7.80 4.54
C LEU A 34 -7.26 -8.63 4.50
N PRO A 35 -7.34 -9.85 5.06
CA PRO A 35 -8.58 -10.64 5.05
C PRO A 35 -9.73 -9.97 5.82
N VAL A 36 -9.39 -9.16 6.84
CA VAL A 36 -10.36 -8.48 7.70
C VAL A 36 -10.46 -6.98 7.40
N ARG A 37 -9.90 -6.51 6.28
CA ARG A 37 -9.81 -5.08 5.92
C ARG A 37 -11.16 -4.38 5.94
N LEU A 38 -12.19 -5.03 5.36
CA LEU A 38 -13.56 -4.51 5.27
C LEU A 38 -14.25 -4.30 6.64
N HIS A 39 -13.68 -4.81 7.73
CA HIS A 39 -14.21 -4.65 9.09
C HIS A 39 -13.53 -3.54 9.90
N ARG A 40 -12.55 -2.84 9.31
CA ARG A 40 -11.74 -1.80 9.97
C ARG A 40 -11.92 -0.45 9.27
N PRO A 41 -11.60 0.67 9.95
CA PRO A 41 -11.40 1.95 9.26
C PRO A 41 -10.32 1.79 8.19
N TYR A 42 -10.64 2.15 6.95
CA TYR A 42 -9.78 1.99 5.78
C TYR A 42 -10.22 3.00 4.70
N LEU A 43 -9.25 3.71 4.11
CA LEU A 43 -9.42 4.80 3.15
C LEU A 43 -10.17 6.00 3.71
N ALA A 44 -11.50 6.04 3.56
CA ALA A 44 -12.32 7.17 3.96
C ALA A 44 -13.66 6.73 4.52
N ALA A 45 -14.12 7.43 5.56
CA ALA A 45 -15.35 7.10 6.27
C ALA A 45 -16.63 7.25 5.42
N ASN A 46 -16.57 8.01 4.33
CA ASN A 46 -17.69 8.21 3.40
C ASN A 46 -17.76 7.14 2.29
N LEU A 47 -16.83 6.19 2.22
CA LEU A 47 -16.88 5.08 1.27
C LEU A 47 -17.69 3.92 1.83
N SER A 48 -18.60 3.40 1.01
CA SER A 48 -19.33 2.17 1.33
C SER A 48 -18.38 0.96 1.31
N ARG A 49 -18.72 -0.10 2.04
CA ARG A 49 -17.93 -1.34 2.04
C ARG A 49 -17.79 -1.97 0.65
N LYS A 50 -18.78 -1.79 -0.22
CA LYS A 50 -18.69 -2.20 -1.62
C LYS A 50 -17.60 -1.41 -2.34
N GLN A 51 -17.57 -0.09 -2.19
CA GLN A 51 -16.50 0.74 -2.77
C GLN A 51 -15.12 0.39 -2.21
N LEU A 52 -15.01 0.05 -0.92
CA LEU A 52 -13.75 -0.41 -0.33
C LEU A 52 -13.28 -1.75 -0.94
N LEU A 53 -14.19 -2.70 -1.15
CA LEU A 53 -13.86 -3.96 -1.82
C LEU A 53 -13.44 -3.74 -3.28
N GLU A 54 -14.17 -2.90 -4.02
CA GLU A 54 -13.81 -2.55 -5.40
C GLU A 54 -12.46 -1.82 -5.46
N ALA A 55 -12.13 -0.98 -4.48
CA ALA A 55 -10.82 -0.34 -4.38
C ALA A 55 -9.70 -1.37 -4.17
N LEU A 56 -9.88 -2.35 -3.28
CA LEU A 56 -8.92 -3.44 -3.09
C LEU A 56 -8.70 -4.24 -4.38
N ARG A 57 -9.78 -4.65 -5.03
CA ARG A 57 -9.75 -5.37 -6.32
C ARG A 57 -8.99 -4.60 -7.37
N TYR A 58 -9.40 -3.35 -7.58
CA TYR A 58 -8.78 -2.47 -8.57
C TYR A 58 -7.30 -2.29 -8.28
N HIS A 59 -6.92 -2.04 -7.02
CA HIS A 59 -5.53 -1.82 -6.64
C HIS A 59 -4.64 -2.99 -7.03
N TYR A 60 -4.98 -4.20 -6.59
CA TYR A 60 -4.15 -5.38 -6.85
C TYR A 60 -4.25 -5.86 -8.31
N ALA A 61 -5.40 -5.70 -8.96
CA ALA A 61 -5.53 -6.02 -10.39
C ALA A 61 -4.65 -5.10 -11.24
N LEU A 62 -4.63 -3.80 -10.94
CA LEU A 62 -3.82 -2.83 -11.66
C LEU A 62 -2.33 -3.11 -11.46
N LEU A 63 -1.87 -3.34 -10.23
CA LEU A 63 -0.46 -3.66 -9.97
C LEU A 63 -0.01 -4.93 -10.71
N ARG A 64 -0.83 -6.00 -10.69
CA ARG A 64 -0.51 -7.23 -11.45
C ARG A 64 -0.54 -7.02 -12.97
N GLY A 65 -1.37 -6.10 -13.46
CA GLY A 65 -1.50 -5.81 -14.88
C GLY A 65 -0.38 -4.93 -15.42
N CYS A 66 0.23 -4.08 -14.58
CA CYS A 66 1.29 -3.17 -15.01
C CYS A 66 2.72 -3.64 -14.66
N MET A 67 2.87 -4.63 -13.78
CA MET A 67 4.16 -5.19 -13.38
C MET A 67 4.41 -6.55 -14.05
N SER A 68 5.68 -6.84 -14.33
CA SER A 68 6.15 -8.20 -14.57
C SER A 68 5.98 -9.06 -13.31
N ALA A 69 6.05 -10.38 -13.48
CA ALA A 69 5.98 -11.32 -12.35
C ALA A 69 7.12 -11.08 -11.34
N GLU A 70 8.31 -10.69 -11.82
CA GLU A 70 9.46 -10.36 -10.98
C GLU A 70 9.22 -9.07 -10.19
N GLU A 71 8.78 -7.99 -10.86
CA GLU A 71 8.48 -6.72 -10.19
C GLU A 71 7.38 -6.85 -9.13
N PHE A 72 6.32 -7.61 -9.44
CA PHE A 72 5.26 -7.89 -8.49
C PHE A 72 5.78 -8.72 -7.31
N SER A 73 6.67 -9.69 -7.56
CA SER A 73 7.32 -10.46 -6.49
C SER A 73 8.18 -9.55 -5.61
N LEU A 74 8.97 -8.63 -6.17
CA LEU A 74 9.77 -7.66 -5.43
C LEU A 74 8.89 -6.74 -4.57
N TYR A 75 7.81 -6.22 -5.14
CA TYR A 75 6.82 -5.39 -4.44
C TYR A 75 6.22 -6.09 -3.21
N LEU A 76 5.92 -7.40 -3.32
CA LEU A 76 5.40 -8.20 -2.21
C LEU A 76 6.45 -8.53 -1.14
N ASN A 77 7.72 -8.21 -1.34
CA ASN A 77 8.83 -8.53 -0.43
C ASN A 77 9.45 -7.27 0.20
N THR A 78 10.46 -7.46 1.06
CA THR A 78 11.25 -6.38 1.67
C THR A 78 12.59 -6.28 0.95
N PRO A 79 13.10 -5.07 0.61
CA PRO A 79 12.56 -3.75 0.94
C PRO A 79 11.29 -3.34 0.16
N GLY A 80 11.10 -3.91 -1.03
CA GLY A 80 10.00 -3.59 -1.94
C GLY A 80 10.54 -3.52 -3.38
N LEU A 81 9.74 -2.98 -4.29
CA LEU A 81 10.14 -2.71 -5.67
C LEU A 81 10.82 -1.34 -5.76
N GLN A 82 12.09 -1.29 -6.16
CA GLN A 82 12.75 -0.01 -6.43
C GLN A 82 12.20 0.62 -7.72
N LEU A 83 11.59 1.80 -7.59
CA LEU A 83 11.04 2.57 -8.71
C LEU A 83 12.09 3.45 -9.37
N ALA A 84 12.99 4.05 -8.59
CA ALA A 84 14.01 4.97 -9.10
C ALA A 84 15.22 5.10 -8.17
N LYS A 85 16.32 5.57 -8.76
CA LYS A 85 17.45 6.22 -8.08
C LYS A 85 17.48 7.67 -8.53
N LEU A 86 17.67 8.58 -7.58
CA LEU A 86 17.71 10.02 -7.83
C LEU A 86 19.04 10.56 -7.31
N GLU A 87 19.60 11.54 -8.03
CA GLU A 87 20.78 12.27 -7.59
C GLU A 87 20.38 13.71 -7.21
N GLY A 88 20.83 14.13 -6.03
CA GLY A 88 20.68 15.48 -5.51
C GLY A 88 21.59 16.47 -6.19
N LYS A 89 21.41 17.75 -5.86
CA LYS A 89 22.20 18.84 -6.47
C LYS A 89 23.69 18.76 -6.15
N ASN A 90 24.07 18.11 -5.04
CA ASN A 90 25.45 17.97 -4.60
C ASN A 90 25.94 16.52 -4.69
N GLY A 91 25.29 15.68 -5.52
CA GLY A 91 25.66 14.28 -5.70
C GLY A 91 25.08 13.32 -4.64
N GLU A 92 24.19 13.79 -3.76
CA GLU A 92 23.51 12.93 -2.78
C GLU A 92 22.66 11.87 -3.51
N GLN A 93 22.69 10.63 -3.05
CA GLN A 93 21.93 9.55 -3.69
C GLN A 93 20.66 9.26 -2.91
N PHE A 94 19.55 9.10 -3.62
CA PHE A 94 18.26 8.77 -3.04
C PHE A 94 17.59 7.61 -3.78
N THR A 95 16.68 6.92 -3.09
CA THR A 95 15.85 5.86 -3.68
C THR A 95 14.37 6.16 -3.50
N LEU A 96 13.58 5.75 -4.50
CA LEU A 96 12.14 5.61 -4.40
C LEU A 96 11.79 4.12 -4.45
N GLU A 97 11.09 3.64 -3.42
CA GLU A 97 10.72 2.23 -3.27
C GLU A 97 9.20 2.11 -3.12
N LEU A 98 8.57 1.29 -3.94
CA LEU A 98 7.18 0.89 -3.77
C LEU A 98 7.09 -0.35 -2.88
N THR A 99 6.41 -0.23 -1.76
CA THR A 99 6.29 -1.29 -0.76
C THR A 99 4.92 -1.26 -0.08
N MET A 100 4.75 -2.06 0.96
CA MET A 100 3.54 -2.13 1.78
C MET A 100 3.94 -1.98 3.26
N MET A 101 3.21 -1.17 4.03
CA MET A 101 3.48 -0.99 5.47
C MET A 101 2.26 -1.35 6.31
N ILE A 102 2.44 -2.23 7.29
CA ILE A 102 1.37 -2.64 8.22
C ILE A 102 0.93 -1.48 9.12
N SER A 103 1.84 -0.55 9.42
CA SER A 103 1.55 0.64 10.23
C SER A 103 0.60 1.61 9.52
N MET A 104 0.52 1.55 8.19
CA MET A 104 -0.23 2.47 7.34
C MET A 104 -1.46 1.82 6.68
N ASP A 105 -1.94 0.74 7.29
CA ASP A 105 -2.93 -0.15 6.71
C ASP A 105 -4.38 0.36 6.81
N LYS A 106 -4.58 1.52 7.45
CA LYS A 106 -5.82 2.29 7.42
C LYS A 106 -5.80 3.36 6.32
N GLU A 107 -4.61 3.85 6.02
CA GLU A 107 -4.31 4.96 5.12
C GLU A 107 -4.23 4.48 3.66
N GLY A 108 -3.86 3.21 3.42
CA GLY A 108 -3.89 2.62 2.08
C GLY A 108 -3.27 1.23 2.01
N ASP A 109 -2.99 0.78 0.80
CA ASP A 109 -2.47 -0.58 0.54
C ASP A 109 -1.00 -0.58 0.10
N SER A 110 -0.57 0.48 -0.59
CA SER A 110 0.81 0.66 -1.04
C SER A 110 1.43 1.91 -0.44
N THR A 111 2.75 1.94 -0.36
CA THR A 111 3.50 3.11 0.08
C THR A 111 4.71 3.32 -0.82
N ILE A 112 4.92 4.55 -1.29
CA ILE A 112 6.20 4.97 -1.85
C ILE A 112 7.05 5.50 -0.70
N LEU A 113 8.22 4.89 -0.49
CA LEU A 113 9.22 5.34 0.45
C LEU A 113 10.34 6.07 -0.28
N PHE A 114 10.64 7.28 0.18
CA PHE A 114 11.77 8.07 -0.27
C PHE A 114 12.88 7.97 0.79
N ARG A 115 14.06 7.50 0.40
CA ARG A 115 15.18 7.28 1.32
C ARG A 115 16.46 7.94 0.82
N ASN A 116 17.33 8.31 1.75
CA ASN A 116 18.72 8.68 1.43
C ASN A 116 19.58 7.43 1.15
N SER A 117 20.85 7.64 0.85
CA SER A 117 21.84 6.58 0.58
C SER A 117 22.08 5.62 1.76
N GLU A 118 21.78 6.03 2.98
CA GLU A 118 21.88 5.21 4.19
C GLU A 118 20.60 4.40 4.45
N GLY A 119 19.58 4.52 3.59
CA GLY A 119 18.30 3.87 3.76
C GLY A 119 17.39 4.56 4.78
N ILE A 120 17.73 5.75 5.26
CA ILE A 120 16.88 6.51 6.20
C ILE A 120 15.67 7.07 5.45
N PRO A 121 14.43 6.81 5.91
CA PRO A 121 13.23 7.34 5.28
C PRO A 121 13.12 8.85 5.48
N LEU A 122 13.07 9.57 4.37
CA LEU A 122 12.91 11.03 4.30
C LEU A 122 11.46 11.45 4.06
N ALA A 123 10.68 10.58 3.40
CA ALA A 123 9.24 10.75 3.24
C ALA A 123 8.56 9.42 2.92
N GLU A 124 7.27 9.34 3.22
CA GLU A 124 6.39 8.23 2.87
C GLU A 124 5.06 8.76 2.31
N LEU A 125 4.60 8.15 1.22
CA LEU A 125 3.31 8.42 0.59
C LEU A 125 2.51 7.12 0.54
N THR A 126 1.50 6.99 1.39
CA THR A 126 0.60 5.83 1.42
C THR A 126 -0.66 6.08 0.60
N PHE A 127 -0.98 5.14 -0.29
CA PHE A 127 -2.09 5.27 -1.22
C PHE A 127 -2.76 3.94 -1.55
N THR A 128 -3.93 4.06 -2.15
CA THR A 128 -4.65 2.97 -2.82
C THR A 128 -5.05 3.43 -4.20
N LEU A 129 -4.86 2.56 -5.19
CA LEU A 129 -5.31 2.81 -6.56
C LEU A 129 -6.75 2.32 -6.66
N CYS A 130 -7.65 3.16 -7.15
CA CYS A 130 -9.06 2.82 -7.26
C CYS A 130 -9.72 3.56 -8.43
N GLU A 131 -10.97 3.20 -8.70
CA GLU A 131 -11.85 4.04 -9.48
C GLU A 131 -12.74 4.86 -8.53
N TYR A 132 -12.77 6.18 -8.72
CA TYR A 132 -13.64 7.08 -7.99
C TYR A 132 -14.41 7.95 -8.98
N GLN A 133 -15.74 7.87 -8.93
CA GLN A 133 -16.63 8.60 -9.86
C GLN A 133 -16.28 8.37 -11.34
N GLY A 134 -15.97 7.12 -11.72
CA GLY A 134 -15.62 6.75 -13.09
C GLY A 134 -14.22 7.19 -13.53
N LYS A 135 -13.38 7.68 -12.61
CA LYS A 135 -12.02 8.13 -12.91
C LYS A 135 -10.99 7.26 -12.20
N ARG A 136 -9.94 6.89 -12.92
CA ARG A 136 -8.73 6.29 -12.35
C ARG A 136 -8.13 7.26 -11.35
N THR A 137 -8.00 6.81 -10.11
CA THR A 137 -7.65 7.67 -8.97
C THR A 137 -6.57 7.01 -8.13
N MET A 138 -5.61 7.80 -7.71
CA MET A 138 -4.69 7.44 -6.62
C MET A 138 -5.21 8.13 -5.36
N PHE A 139 -5.89 7.36 -4.50
CA PHE A 139 -6.36 7.85 -3.21
C PHE A 139 -5.18 7.91 -2.24
N ILE A 140 -4.80 9.11 -1.81
CA ILE A 140 -3.71 9.33 -0.86
C ILE A 140 -4.31 9.42 0.55
N GLY A 141 -4.04 8.43 1.40
CA GLY A 141 -4.49 8.43 2.79
C GLY A 141 -3.39 8.82 3.79
N GLY A 142 -2.15 8.94 3.35
CA GLY A 142 -1.03 9.41 4.18
C GLY A 142 0.10 10.02 3.36
N LEU A 143 0.62 11.15 3.81
CA LEU A 143 1.85 11.76 3.34
C LEU A 143 2.61 12.28 4.55
N GLN A 144 3.76 11.70 4.87
CA GLN A 144 4.57 12.07 6.02
C GLN A 144 6.01 12.35 5.57
N GLY A 145 6.62 13.39 6.13
CA GLY A 145 8.04 13.67 5.95
C GLY A 145 8.93 12.90 6.92
N ALA A 146 10.20 13.26 6.96
CA ALA A 146 11.17 12.67 7.86
C ALA A 146 10.68 12.74 9.32
N LYS A 147 10.81 11.63 10.04
CA LYS A 147 10.62 11.64 11.49
C LYS A 147 11.72 12.52 12.09
N TRP A 148 11.36 13.32 13.11
CA TRP A 148 12.17 14.39 13.75
C TRP A 148 13.57 13.98 14.27
N GLU A 149 13.97 12.72 14.15
CA GLU A 149 15.26 12.20 14.62
C GLU A 149 16.40 12.32 13.59
N ILE A 150 16.17 12.96 12.43
CA ILE A 150 17.26 13.28 11.51
C ILE A 150 17.86 14.63 11.93
N PRO A 151 19.14 14.71 12.32
CA PRO A 151 19.79 15.99 12.58
C PRO A 151 19.67 16.84 11.31
N HIS A 152 18.99 17.98 11.42
CA HIS A 152 19.11 19.02 10.41
C HIS A 152 20.56 19.50 10.47
N GLN A 153 21.41 19.00 9.57
CA GLN A 153 22.64 19.72 9.26
C GLN A 153 22.19 20.96 8.50
N GLU A 154 22.14 22.09 9.21
CA GLU A 154 22.03 23.41 8.63
C GLU A 154 23.19 23.58 7.63
N SER A 155 22.83 23.84 6.39
CA SER A 155 23.72 24.22 5.28
C SER A 155 24.38 25.56 5.53
#